data_AF-A0A6X8K1Z9-F1
#
_entry.id   AF-A0A6X8K1Z9-F1
#
_cell.length_a   1.000
_cell.length_b   1.000
_cell.length_c   1.000
_cell.angle_alpha   90.00
_cell.angle_beta   90.00
_cell.angle_gamma   90.00
#
_symmetry.space_group_name_H-M   'P 1'
#
loop_
_entity.id
_entity.type
_entity.pdbx_description
1 polymer ?
#
loop_
_entity_poly.entity_id
_entity_poly.type
_entity_poly.pdbx_seq_one_letter_code
_entity_poly.pdbx_strand_id
1 'polypeptide(L)'
;MSAGASDEITASVGILPERSGEKRSLPSTKEDISAPPAKQIKKEEDAVTWRTHQINNNLPILQHWRDPTISVMAQAEGKIETLQVTRWGPLFNPLPRQIKARINQDIRWFLQNEGSHDARMNAMMSVAIPLDDSDGYRGRTVYARTDLAAFTVLGPYSGRLLDSEKVRCEYEKEYGKEAGNYYFATRSQERIVSGFPQGNLLSLLNSPVFTHRTAEAEVRQNVSAVLVGKNINFFLTTRDVHAGDELWFDYGPDYQHFEPGETLRPTQVKEEPPSSEGE
;
A
#
# COMPACT_ATOMS: atom_id res chain seq x y z
N MET A 1 -37.08 58.05 50.58
CA MET A 1 -35.89 58.62 51.23
C MET A 1 -35.28 57.55 52.13
N SER A 2 -33.95 57.50 52.13
CA SER A 2 -33.03 56.71 52.98
C SER A 2 -32.77 55.24 52.68
N ALA A 3 -31.46 54.99 52.65
CA ALA A 3 -30.72 53.78 52.32
C ALA A 3 -30.34 52.98 53.57
N GLY A 4 -29.87 51.74 53.38
CA GLY A 4 -29.19 50.95 54.40
C GLY A 4 -28.90 49.53 53.94
N ALA A 5 -27.62 49.15 53.96
CA ALA A 5 -27.00 47.96 53.39
C ALA A 5 -27.37 46.62 54.06
N SER A 6 -27.23 45.50 53.33
CA SER A 6 -26.22 44.44 53.58
C SER A 6 -26.51 43.18 52.75
N ASP A 7 -25.42 42.55 52.28
CA ASP A 7 -25.29 41.34 51.48
C ASP A 7 -25.97 40.10 52.07
N GLU A 8 -26.49 39.21 51.21
CA GLU A 8 -25.90 37.89 50.89
C GLU A 8 -26.84 37.17 49.91
N ILE A 9 -26.35 36.68 48.77
CA ILE A 9 -26.70 35.39 48.13
C ILE A 9 -25.80 35.22 46.89
N THR A 10 -25.11 34.09 46.91
CA THR A 10 -24.11 33.57 45.97
C THR A 10 -24.63 33.47 44.54
N ALA A 11 -24.00 34.18 43.60
CA ALA A 11 -24.16 33.97 42.17
C ALA A 11 -22.90 33.29 41.59
N SER A 12 -23.03 32.03 41.20
CA SER A 12 -22.03 31.32 40.40
C SER A 12 -22.12 31.81 38.94
N VAL A 13 -21.31 32.81 38.60
CA VAL A 13 -21.11 33.27 37.23
C VAL A 13 -19.84 32.64 36.68
N GLY A 14 -19.98 31.97 35.53
CA GLY A 14 -18.89 31.43 34.74
C GLY A 14 -17.89 32.52 34.37
N ILE A 15 -16.62 32.24 34.65
CA ILE A 15 -15.51 33.12 34.35
C ILE A 15 -15.07 32.87 32.90
N LEU A 16 -15.27 33.87 32.04
CA LEU A 16 -14.27 34.24 31.04
C LEU A 16 -13.41 35.36 31.68
N PRO A 17 -12.11 35.41 31.38
CA PRO A 17 -11.53 36.72 31.10
C PRO A 17 -10.59 36.71 29.90
N GLU A 18 -10.47 37.92 29.39
CA GLU A 18 -9.76 38.37 28.21
C GLU A 18 -8.23 38.22 28.28
N ARG A 19 -7.64 38.39 27.09
CA ARG A 19 -6.25 38.75 26.83
C ARG A 19 -5.71 39.84 27.78
N SER A 20 -4.48 39.65 28.26
CA SER A 20 -3.35 40.60 28.16
C SER A 20 -2.26 40.26 29.18
N GLY A 21 -0.99 40.30 28.78
CA GLY A 21 0.15 40.22 29.70
C GLY A 21 1.46 39.77 29.04
N GLU A 22 2.30 40.75 28.70
CA GLU A 22 3.68 40.61 28.21
C GLU A 22 4.56 39.63 29.00
N LYS A 23 5.57 39.03 28.33
CA LYS A 23 6.90 38.81 28.91
C LYS A 23 7.99 38.45 27.87
N ARG A 24 9.00 39.34 27.82
CA ARG A 24 10.46 39.10 27.73
C ARG A 24 11.05 38.32 26.55
N SER A 25 11.96 39.00 25.86
CA SER A 25 12.95 38.42 24.94
C SER A 25 14.26 38.03 25.66
N LEU A 26 14.93 37.02 25.08
CA LEU A 26 16.38 36.67 25.03
C LEU A 26 16.69 35.23 25.51
N PRO A 27 17.72 34.52 24.98
CA PRO A 27 18.54 34.78 23.80
C PRO A 27 18.48 33.68 22.72
N SER A 28 18.85 34.08 21.51
CA SER A 28 19.11 33.22 20.35
C SER A 28 20.33 32.34 20.59
N THR A 29 20.13 31.02 20.72
CA THR A 29 21.14 30.02 20.37
C THR A 29 20.72 29.43 19.03
N LYS A 30 21.51 29.75 17.99
CA LYS A 30 21.43 29.08 16.69
C LYS A 30 21.88 27.63 16.90
N GLU A 31 20.95 26.73 17.16
CA GLU A 31 21.16 25.33 16.81
C GLU A 31 20.57 25.15 15.43
N ASP A 32 21.49 24.93 14.50
CA ASP A 32 21.25 24.61 13.10
C ASP A 32 20.42 23.32 13.08
N ILE A 33 19.10 23.44 12.90
CA ILE A 33 18.24 22.29 12.67
C ILE A 33 18.57 21.82 11.27
N SER A 34 19.60 20.97 11.19
CA SER A 34 19.92 20.24 9.98
C SER A 34 18.64 19.56 9.49
N ALA A 35 18.28 19.86 8.24
CA ALA A 35 17.23 19.14 7.55
C ALA A 35 17.48 17.63 7.68
N PRO A 36 16.42 16.80 7.82
CA PRO A 36 16.59 15.35 7.85
C PRO A 36 17.34 14.91 6.57
N PRO A 37 18.29 13.98 6.67
CA PRO A 37 19.09 13.58 5.53
C PRO A 37 18.17 13.04 4.43
N ALA A 38 18.39 13.50 3.20
CA ALA A 38 17.70 12.98 2.03
C ALA A 38 17.89 11.45 1.99
N LYS A 39 16.79 10.68 2.03
CA LYS A 39 16.80 9.23 1.90
C LYS A 39 17.52 8.87 0.60
N GLN A 40 18.65 8.17 0.70
CA GLN A 40 19.43 7.76 -0.46
C GLN A 40 18.71 6.59 -1.14
N ILE A 41 18.05 6.87 -2.27
CA ILE A 41 17.39 5.87 -3.11
C ILE A 41 18.32 5.60 -4.30
N LYS A 42 18.92 4.41 -4.38
CA LYS A 42 19.64 3.99 -5.58
C LYS A 42 18.66 3.29 -6.53
N LYS A 43 18.65 3.71 -7.79
CA LYS A 43 17.99 2.97 -8.88
C LYS A 43 18.98 1.90 -9.35
N GLU A 44 18.98 0.74 -8.69
CA GLU A 44 19.87 -0.37 -9.07
C GLU A 44 19.18 -1.25 -10.13
N GLU A 45 19.89 -1.53 -11.22
CA GLU A 45 19.54 -2.62 -12.14
C GLU A 45 20.09 -3.90 -11.52
N ASP A 46 19.20 -4.67 -10.90
CA ASP A 46 19.53 -5.83 -10.10
C ASP A 46 19.97 -7.01 -10.98
N ALA A 47 21.18 -7.49 -10.76
CA ALA A 47 21.80 -8.58 -11.51
C ALA A 47 21.89 -9.86 -10.68
N VAL A 48 20.85 -10.26 -9.93
CA VAL A 48 20.82 -11.55 -9.21
C VAL A 48 19.39 -12.15 -9.15
N THR A 49 19.20 -13.27 -9.85
CA THR A 49 18.10 -14.28 -9.74
C THR A 49 16.65 -13.90 -10.09
N TRP A 50 16.40 -13.82 -11.40
CA TRP A 50 15.21 -14.08 -12.24
C TRP A 50 14.08 -15.08 -11.80
N ARG A 51 13.95 -15.47 -10.53
CA ARG A 51 12.77 -16.17 -9.98
C ARG A 51 12.10 -15.22 -8.99
N THR A 52 10.93 -14.64 -9.20
CA THR A 52 9.82 -15.09 -10.06
C THR A 52 8.75 -14.00 -10.26
N HIS A 53 8.86 -12.81 -9.64
CA HIS A 53 7.79 -11.80 -9.68
C HIS A 53 8.09 -10.61 -10.60
N GLN A 54 7.37 -10.52 -11.71
CA GLN A 54 7.50 -9.50 -12.75
C GLN A 54 6.43 -8.41 -12.60
N ILE A 55 6.80 -7.17 -12.92
CA ILE A 55 5.88 -6.03 -12.88
C ILE A 55 5.45 -5.64 -14.29
N ASN A 56 4.14 -5.60 -14.52
CA ASN A 56 3.56 -5.11 -15.75
C ASN A 56 2.23 -4.38 -15.47
N ASN A 57 2.26 -3.05 -15.56
CA ASN A 57 1.09 -2.20 -15.35
C ASN A 57 0.10 -2.23 -16.53
N ASN A 58 0.46 -2.84 -17.67
CA ASN A 58 -0.39 -2.93 -18.86
C ASN A 58 -1.08 -4.29 -18.99
N LEU A 59 -1.01 -5.16 -17.97
CA LEU A 59 -1.86 -6.34 -17.94
C LEU A 59 -3.31 -5.99 -17.60
N PRO A 60 -4.27 -6.85 -17.99
CA PRO A 60 -5.64 -6.79 -17.46
C PRO A 60 -5.69 -6.72 -15.94
N ILE A 61 -6.75 -6.10 -15.42
CA ILE A 61 -7.03 -5.97 -13.99
C ILE A 61 -7.32 -7.35 -13.40
N LEU A 62 -8.27 -8.07 -14.00
CA LEU A 62 -8.57 -9.45 -13.65
C LEU A 62 -8.13 -10.35 -14.79
N GLN A 63 -7.14 -11.21 -14.51
CA GLN A 63 -6.46 -12.00 -15.53
C GLN A 63 -6.87 -13.47 -15.45
N HIS A 64 -6.86 -14.14 -16.59
CA HIS A 64 -6.97 -15.60 -16.62
C HIS A 64 -5.77 -16.24 -15.93
N TRP A 65 -6.01 -17.28 -15.12
CA TRP A 65 -4.96 -17.80 -14.24
C TRP A 65 -3.82 -18.52 -14.97
N ARG A 66 -4.01 -19.01 -16.20
CA ARG A 66 -2.93 -19.61 -17.02
C ARG A 66 -2.27 -18.63 -17.96
N ASP A 67 -3.00 -17.62 -18.42
CA ASP A 67 -2.52 -16.66 -19.41
C ASP A 67 -2.88 -15.24 -18.92
N PRO A 68 -1.90 -14.49 -18.40
CA PRO A 68 -2.17 -13.20 -17.78
C PRO A 68 -2.60 -12.13 -18.79
N THR A 69 -2.43 -12.36 -20.09
CA THR A 69 -2.82 -11.40 -21.15
C THR A 69 -4.31 -11.39 -21.42
N ILE A 70 -5.04 -12.42 -20.97
CA ILE A 70 -6.48 -12.56 -21.18
C ILE A 70 -7.22 -11.90 -20.02
N SER A 71 -8.00 -10.86 -20.32
CA SER A 71 -8.93 -10.25 -19.36
C SER A 71 -10.12 -11.18 -19.11
N VAL A 72 -10.41 -11.45 -17.83
CA VAL A 72 -11.61 -12.16 -17.37
C VAL A 72 -12.59 -11.22 -16.66
N MET A 73 -12.36 -9.91 -16.73
CA MET A 73 -13.14 -8.91 -15.98
C MET A 73 -14.62 -8.97 -16.34
N ALA A 74 -14.98 -8.96 -17.62
CA ALA A 74 -16.39 -9.00 -18.05
C ALA A 74 -17.11 -10.29 -17.61
N GLN A 75 -16.41 -11.43 -17.63
CA GLN A 75 -16.95 -12.71 -17.16
C GLN A 75 -17.15 -12.73 -15.64
N ALA A 76 -16.18 -12.20 -14.88
CA ALA A 76 -16.19 -12.26 -13.43
C ALA A 76 -17.11 -11.21 -12.78
N GLU A 77 -17.23 -10.04 -13.40
CA GLU A 77 -17.89 -8.86 -12.85
C GLU A 77 -19.19 -8.47 -13.59
N GLY A 78 -19.30 -8.81 -14.87
CA GLY A 78 -20.36 -8.33 -15.77
C GLY A 78 -19.94 -7.08 -16.52
N LYS A 79 -20.92 -6.22 -16.84
CA LYS A 79 -20.70 -4.99 -17.63
C LYS A 79 -19.85 -3.97 -16.85
N ILE A 80 -18.73 -3.54 -17.44
CA ILE A 80 -17.77 -2.62 -16.82
C ILE A 80 -18.43 -1.30 -16.44
N GLU A 81 -19.38 -0.82 -17.25
CA GLU A 81 -20.09 0.45 -17.05
C GLU A 81 -20.96 0.44 -15.78
N THR A 82 -21.29 -0.75 -15.28
CA THR A 82 -22.11 -0.93 -14.07
C THR A 82 -21.27 -1.09 -12.81
N LEU A 83 -19.94 -1.19 -12.95
CA LEU A 83 -19.06 -1.37 -11.80
C LEU A 83 -18.99 -0.11 -10.95
N GLN A 84 -19.08 -0.33 -9.66
CA GLN A 84 -19.08 0.69 -8.63
C GLN A 84 -18.41 0.16 -7.38
N VAL A 85 -17.96 1.07 -6.51
CA VAL A 85 -17.43 0.72 -5.20
C VAL A 85 -18.53 0.04 -4.38
N THR A 86 -18.33 -1.22 -4.05
CA THR A 86 -19.24 -2.04 -3.23
C THR A 86 -18.88 -2.02 -1.76
N ARG A 87 -17.62 -1.70 -1.42
CA ARG A 87 -17.15 -1.55 -0.02
C ARG A 87 -16.12 -0.44 0.09
N TRP A 88 -16.44 0.60 0.88
CA TRP A 88 -15.54 1.73 1.15
C TRP A 88 -14.56 1.49 2.31
N GLY A 89 -14.83 0.53 3.20
CA GLY A 89 -14.02 0.35 4.41
C GLY A 89 -14.15 1.51 5.43
N PRO A 90 -13.71 1.33 6.68
CA PRO A 90 -13.94 2.30 7.76
C PRO A 90 -13.32 3.68 7.50
N LEU A 91 -12.13 3.73 6.90
CA LEU A 91 -11.41 4.99 6.62
C LEU A 91 -12.11 5.84 5.57
N PHE A 92 -12.73 5.22 4.55
CA PHE A 92 -13.33 5.96 3.44
C PHE A 92 -14.86 6.06 3.53
N ASN A 93 -15.51 5.28 4.40
CA ASN A 93 -16.95 5.35 4.60
C ASN A 93 -17.45 6.75 5.04
N PRO A 94 -16.78 7.49 5.94
CA PRO A 94 -17.26 8.81 6.38
C PRO A 94 -16.95 9.94 5.36
N LEU A 95 -16.28 9.65 4.25
CA LEU A 95 -15.89 10.72 3.30
C LEU A 95 -17.10 11.46 2.71
N PRO A 96 -17.00 12.79 2.52
CA PRO A 96 -17.98 13.57 1.81
C PRO A 96 -18.29 13.02 0.42
N ARG A 97 -19.55 13.19 -0.01
CA ARG A 97 -20.04 12.70 -1.32
C ARG A 97 -19.18 13.20 -2.49
N GLN A 98 -18.72 14.44 -2.43
CA GLN A 98 -17.90 15.04 -3.49
C GLN A 98 -16.53 14.36 -3.63
N ILE A 99 -15.90 13.98 -2.51
CA ILE A 99 -14.65 13.22 -2.52
C ILE A 99 -14.88 11.82 -3.09
N LYS A 100 -15.96 11.13 -2.66
CA LYS A 100 -16.34 9.83 -3.21
C LYS A 100 -16.63 9.90 -4.71
N ALA A 101 -17.22 10.98 -5.19
CA ALA A 101 -17.47 11.18 -6.62
C ALA A 101 -16.17 11.31 -7.42
N ARG A 102 -15.19 12.08 -6.92
CA ARG A 102 -13.84 12.18 -7.50
C ARG A 102 -13.15 10.81 -7.55
N ILE A 103 -13.15 10.08 -6.43
CA ILE A 103 -12.59 8.72 -6.36
C ILE A 103 -13.24 7.80 -7.40
N ASN A 104 -14.57 7.80 -7.50
CA ASN A 104 -15.27 6.98 -8.48
C ASN A 104 -14.94 7.38 -9.92
N GLN A 105 -14.68 8.66 -10.20
CA GLN A 105 -14.24 9.10 -11.53
C GLN A 105 -12.87 8.52 -11.89
N ASP A 106 -11.92 8.55 -10.95
CA ASP A 106 -10.60 7.96 -11.15
C ASP A 106 -10.67 6.44 -11.32
N ILE A 107 -11.46 5.75 -10.48
CA ILE A 107 -11.71 4.31 -10.60
C ILE A 107 -12.28 3.97 -11.99
N ARG A 108 -13.29 4.73 -12.46
CA ARG A 108 -13.88 4.52 -13.80
C ARG A 108 -12.85 4.67 -14.90
N TRP A 109 -11.93 5.64 -14.78
CA TRP A 109 -10.85 5.78 -15.74
C TRP A 109 -10.00 4.51 -15.83
N PHE A 110 -9.59 3.94 -14.70
CA PHE A 110 -8.82 2.68 -14.70
C PHE A 110 -9.60 1.52 -15.30
N LEU A 111 -10.88 1.38 -14.96
CA LEU A 111 -11.74 0.33 -15.50
C LEU A 111 -11.93 0.43 -17.02
N GLN A 112 -12.06 1.64 -17.55
CA GLN A 112 -12.24 1.90 -18.98
C GLN A 112 -10.95 1.80 -19.80
N ASN A 113 -9.79 2.01 -19.17
CA ASN A 113 -8.48 2.00 -19.80
C ASN A 113 -7.66 0.76 -19.39
N GLU A 114 -8.33 -0.37 -19.15
CA GLU A 114 -7.67 -1.65 -18.86
C GLU A 114 -6.58 -1.95 -19.89
N GLY A 115 -5.40 -2.36 -19.40
CA GLY A 115 -4.24 -2.64 -20.24
C GLY A 115 -3.43 -1.41 -20.68
N SER A 116 -3.77 -0.22 -20.20
CA SER A 116 -3.06 1.03 -20.51
C SER A 116 -2.84 1.91 -19.27
N HIS A 117 -2.47 1.29 -18.14
CA HIS A 117 -2.29 2.01 -16.87
C HIS A 117 -0.87 2.51 -16.65
N ASP A 118 0.11 2.00 -17.40
CA ASP A 118 1.54 2.19 -17.10
C ASP A 118 1.96 3.66 -16.99
N ALA A 119 1.61 4.49 -17.98
CA ALA A 119 1.97 5.91 -17.97
C ALA A 119 1.44 6.65 -16.73
N ARG A 120 0.19 6.37 -16.33
CA ARG A 120 -0.44 7.01 -15.16
C ARG A 120 0.17 6.51 -13.86
N MET A 121 0.37 5.20 -13.73
CA MET A 121 0.93 4.60 -12.52
C MET A 121 2.40 4.99 -12.33
N ASN A 122 3.20 4.99 -13.39
CA ASN A 122 4.62 5.38 -13.34
C ASN A 122 4.82 6.90 -13.19
N ALA A 123 3.81 7.71 -13.49
CA ALA A 123 3.84 9.14 -13.14
C ALA A 123 3.70 9.35 -11.63
N MET A 124 2.88 8.53 -10.96
CA MET A 124 2.60 8.65 -9.53
C MET A 124 3.61 7.91 -8.65
N MET A 125 4.16 6.79 -9.14
CA MET A 125 4.86 5.81 -8.30
C MET A 125 6.14 5.29 -8.97
N SER A 126 7.06 4.79 -8.13
CA SER A 126 8.25 4.07 -8.57
C SER A 126 8.58 2.93 -7.64
N VAL A 127 9.26 1.91 -8.16
CA VAL A 127 9.76 0.78 -7.38
C VAL A 127 11.25 0.98 -7.10
N ALA A 128 11.66 0.76 -5.84
CA ALA A 128 13.06 0.75 -5.45
C ALA A 128 13.29 -0.24 -4.28
N ILE A 129 14.55 -0.59 -4.02
CA ILE A 129 14.94 -1.36 -2.83
C ILE A 129 15.49 -0.35 -1.82
N PRO A 130 14.96 -0.29 -0.59
CA PRO A 130 15.51 0.55 0.47
C PRO A 130 16.91 0.08 0.85
N LEU A 131 17.81 1.04 1.10
CA LEU A 131 19.15 0.75 1.62
C LEU A 131 19.19 0.76 3.15
N ASP A 132 18.11 1.19 3.79
CA ASP A 132 17.95 1.20 5.24
C ASP A 132 17.26 -0.06 5.74
N ASP A 133 18.07 -1.02 6.19
CA ASP A 133 17.59 -2.28 6.77
C ASP A 133 17.25 -2.15 8.28
N SER A 134 16.92 -0.95 8.79
CA SER A 134 16.61 -0.77 10.22
C SER A 134 15.42 -1.63 10.68
N ASP A 135 14.50 -1.93 9.76
CA ASP A 135 13.32 -2.78 9.98
C ASP A 135 13.47 -4.18 9.36
N GLY A 136 14.68 -4.55 8.91
CA GLY A 136 14.97 -5.79 8.18
C GLY A 136 14.83 -5.66 6.66
N TYR A 137 15.40 -6.63 5.94
CA TYR A 137 15.34 -6.66 4.47
C TYR A 137 13.91 -6.88 3.99
N ARG A 138 13.34 -5.87 3.34
CA ARG A 138 11.95 -5.86 2.84
C ARG A 138 11.82 -5.94 1.31
N GLY A 139 12.94 -6.23 0.62
CA GLY A 139 12.97 -6.35 -0.84
C GLY A 139 12.52 -5.07 -1.58
N ARG A 140 11.94 -5.25 -2.76
CA ARG A 140 11.40 -4.14 -3.56
C ARG A 140 10.15 -3.56 -2.90
N THR A 141 10.09 -2.24 -2.80
CA THR A 141 8.95 -1.49 -2.27
C THR A 141 8.51 -0.39 -3.24
N VAL A 142 7.38 0.24 -2.96
CA VAL A 142 6.80 1.30 -3.80
C VAL A 142 6.94 2.66 -3.11
N TYR A 143 7.41 3.64 -3.86
CA TYR A 143 7.54 5.03 -3.43
C TYR A 143 6.65 5.95 -4.25
N ALA A 144 6.19 7.03 -3.64
CA ALA A 144 5.56 8.14 -4.35
C ALA A 144 6.63 8.87 -5.20
N ARG A 145 6.37 9.05 -6.50
CA ARG A 145 7.25 9.79 -7.41
C ARG A 145 6.96 11.30 -7.38
N THR A 146 5.72 11.66 -7.09
CA THR A 146 5.24 13.04 -6.95
C THR A 146 4.51 13.17 -5.63
N ASP A 147 4.21 14.39 -5.21
CA ASP A 147 3.27 14.58 -4.10
C ASP A 147 1.89 14.00 -4.49
N LEU A 148 1.32 13.19 -3.60
CA LEU A 148 0.03 12.55 -3.77
C LEU A 148 -0.91 13.10 -2.69
N ALA A 149 -1.96 13.81 -3.11
CA ALA A 149 -2.96 14.31 -2.18
C ALA A 149 -3.72 13.15 -1.50
N ALA A 150 -4.35 13.43 -0.36
CA ALA A 150 -5.24 12.51 0.31
C ALA A 150 -6.34 12.00 -0.63
N PHE A 151 -6.59 10.70 -0.56
CA PHE A 151 -7.60 10.00 -1.37
C PHE A 151 -7.30 10.06 -2.87
N THR A 152 -6.02 10.00 -3.24
CA THR A 152 -5.57 9.78 -4.62
C THR A 152 -5.70 8.29 -4.93
N VAL A 153 -6.34 7.96 -6.05
CA VAL A 153 -6.46 6.57 -6.52
C VAL A 153 -5.16 6.15 -7.21
N LEU A 154 -4.45 5.20 -6.60
CA LEU A 154 -3.19 4.67 -7.11
C LEU A 154 -3.39 3.70 -8.27
N GLY A 155 -4.46 2.91 -8.21
CA GLY A 155 -4.85 1.96 -9.24
C GLY A 155 -5.49 0.69 -8.68
N PRO A 156 -5.96 -0.21 -9.57
CA PRO A 156 -6.46 -1.52 -9.18
C PRO A 156 -5.30 -2.45 -8.82
N TYR A 157 -5.48 -3.35 -7.85
CA TYR A 157 -4.61 -4.51 -7.70
C TYR A 157 -4.85 -5.47 -8.87
N SER A 158 -3.91 -5.52 -9.81
CA SER A 158 -4.05 -6.34 -11.02
C SER A 158 -3.38 -7.69 -10.84
N GLY A 159 -4.08 -8.76 -11.20
CA GLY A 159 -3.55 -10.12 -11.09
C GLY A 159 -4.48 -11.21 -11.59
N ARG A 160 -4.02 -12.45 -11.41
CA ARG A 160 -4.72 -13.67 -11.80
C ARG A 160 -5.88 -13.95 -10.86
N LEU A 161 -7.08 -14.10 -11.43
CA LEU A 161 -8.26 -14.44 -10.67
C LEU A 161 -8.32 -15.96 -10.42
N LEU A 162 -8.17 -16.35 -9.16
CA LEU A 162 -8.37 -17.70 -8.66
C LEU A 162 -9.82 -17.77 -8.17
N ASP A 163 -10.72 -18.23 -9.04
CA ASP A 163 -12.17 -18.16 -8.83
C ASP A 163 -12.76 -19.35 -8.05
N SER A 164 -11.94 -20.34 -7.74
CA SER A 164 -12.32 -21.54 -7.02
C SER A 164 -11.12 -22.16 -6.32
N GLU A 165 -11.37 -22.95 -5.29
CA GLU A 165 -10.32 -23.73 -4.61
C GLU A 165 -9.60 -24.68 -5.59
N LYS A 166 -10.32 -25.26 -6.55
CA LYS A 166 -9.70 -26.11 -7.58
C LYS A 166 -8.65 -25.33 -8.38
N VAL A 167 -9.00 -24.13 -8.86
CA VAL A 167 -8.07 -23.27 -9.62
C VAL A 167 -6.90 -22.85 -8.74
N ARG A 168 -7.14 -22.49 -7.47
CA ARG A 168 -6.07 -22.18 -6.51
C ARG A 168 -5.10 -23.36 -6.34
N CYS A 169 -5.62 -24.57 -6.14
CA CYS A 169 -4.80 -25.77 -5.99
C CYS A 169 -3.99 -26.11 -7.26
N GLU A 170 -4.56 -25.89 -8.46
CA GLU A 170 -3.81 -26.05 -9.72
C GLU A 170 -2.70 -24.98 -9.84
N TYR A 171 -3.02 -23.74 -9.49
CA TYR A 171 -2.09 -22.63 -9.51
C TYR A 171 -0.93 -22.83 -8.52
N GLU A 172 -1.17 -23.28 -7.29
CA GLU A 172 -0.13 -23.57 -6.29
C GLU A 172 0.75 -24.76 -6.67
N LYS A 173 0.25 -25.73 -7.44
CA LYS A 173 1.08 -26.81 -8.00
C LYS A 173 2.08 -26.29 -9.03
N GLU A 174 1.72 -25.25 -9.77
CA GLU A 174 2.57 -24.65 -10.80
C GLU A 174 3.55 -23.63 -10.22
N TYR A 175 3.09 -22.80 -9.29
CA TYR A 175 3.83 -21.63 -8.80
C TYR A 175 4.36 -21.75 -7.37
N GLY A 176 4.06 -22.84 -6.67
CA GLY A 176 4.41 -23.03 -5.27
C GLY A 176 3.43 -22.35 -4.30
N LYS A 177 3.57 -22.67 -3.02
CA LYS A 177 2.74 -22.08 -1.95
C LYS A 177 3.14 -20.64 -1.64
N GLU A 178 4.35 -20.25 -2.01
CA GLU A 178 4.91 -18.91 -1.85
C GLU A 178 4.13 -17.85 -2.64
N ALA A 179 3.39 -18.27 -3.68
CA ALA A 179 2.47 -17.40 -4.40
C ALA A 179 1.36 -16.84 -3.48
N GLY A 180 1.10 -17.49 -2.34
CA GLY A 180 0.19 -17.01 -1.30
C GLY A 180 0.53 -15.63 -0.74
N ASN A 181 1.80 -15.19 -0.85
CA ASN A 181 2.23 -13.85 -0.42
C ASN A 181 1.63 -12.72 -1.26
N TYR A 182 1.10 -13.06 -2.44
CA TYR A 182 0.51 -12.11 -3.37
C TYR A 182 -1.01 -12.29 -3.49
N TYR A 183 -1.61 -13.06 -2.57
CA TYR A 183 -3.06 -13.26 -2.53
C TYR A 183 -3.75 -12.05 -1.92
N PHE A 184 -4.69 -11.50 -2.69
CA PHE A 184 -5.58 -10.46 -2.20
C PHE A 184 -7.01 -11.00 -2.19
N ALA A 185 -7.63 -10.96 -1.01
CA ALA A 185 -8.98 -11.47 -0.81
C ALA A 185 -10.04 -10.61 -1.52
N THR A 186 -11.06 -11.28 -2.07
CA THR A 186 -12.23 -10.64 -2.68
C THR A 186 -13.42 -10.61 -1.71
N ARG A 187 -14.60 -10.14 -2.16
CA ARG A 187 -15.80 -10.05 -1.32
C ARG A 187 -16.19 -11.38 -0.66
N SER A 188 -16.12 -12.49 -1.39
CA SER A 188 -16.61 -13.78 -0.92
C SER A 188 -15.57 -14.58 -0.14
N GLN A 189 -14.31 -14.11 -0.07
CA GLN A 189 -13.13 -14.84 0.44
C GLN A 189 -12.82 -16.17 -0.30
N GLU A 190 -13.78 -16.77 -0.98
CA GLU A 190 -13.63 -17.95 -1.84
C GLU A 190 -12.83 -17.66 -3.12
N ARG A 191 -12.91 -16.41 -3.61
CA ARG A 191 -12.15 -15.96 -4.78
C ARG A 191 -10.99 -15.08 -4.32
N ILE A 192 -9.86 -15.23 -4.98
CA ILE A 192 -8.62 -14.53 -4.65
C ILE A 192 -8.03 -13.95 -5.94
N VAL A 193 -7.42 -12.78 -5.86
CA VAL A 193 -6.57 -12.27 -6.93
C VAL A 193 -5.11 -12.46 -6.53
N SER A 194 -4.33 -13.16 -7.34
CA SER A 194 -2.89 -13.33 -7.14
C SER A 194 -2.10 -12.39 -8.04
N GLY A 195 -1.24 -11.56 -7.46
CA GLY A 195 -0.28 -10.75 -8.21
C GLY A 195 0.88 -11.57 -8.80
N PHE A 196 1.05 -12.83 -8.41
CA PHE A 196 2.21 -13.64 -8.77
C PHE A 196 1.93 -14.51 -10.03
N PRO A 197 2.95 -14.95 -10.79
CA PRO A 197 4.32 -14.42 -10.85
C PRO A 197 4.39 -13.06 -11.57
N GLN A 198 3.26 -12.50 -12.02
CA GLN A 198 3.26 -11.25 -12.77
C GLN A 198 2.03 -10.42 -12.41
N GLY A 199 2.27 -9.22 -11.87
CA GLY A 199 1.24 -8.29 -11.41
C GLY A 199 1.64 -6.85 -11.73
N ASN A 200 0.82 -5.87 -11.36
CA ASN A 200 1.24 -4.46 -11.47
C ASN A 200 2.06 -4.03 -10.25
N LEU A 201 2.60 -2.80 -10.28
CA LEU A 201 3.50 -2.33 -9.21
C LEU A 201 2.87 -2.37 -7.81
N LEU A 202 1.54 -2.33 -7.69
CA LEU A 202 0.83 -2.38 -6.40
C LEU A 202 0.95 -3.74 -5.70
N SER A 203 1.39 -4.78 -6.42
CA SER A 203 1.80 -6.06 -5.83
C SER A 203 3.09 -6.02 -5.02
N LEU A 204 3.78 -4.88 -4.99
CA LEU A 204 4.99 -4.65 -4.19
C LEU A 204 4.75 -3.68 -3.02
N LEU A 205 3.51 -3.29 -2.74
CA LEU A 205 3.22 -2.50 -1.54
C LEU A 205 3.57 -3.34 -0.31
N ASN A 206 4.42 -2.80 0.56
CA ASN A 206 4.81 -3.49 1.77
C ASN A 206 3.86 -3.21 2.94
N SER A 207 3.83 -4.15 3.88
CA SER A 207 3.17 -3.98 5.17
C SER A 207 4.06 -3.13 6.08
N PRO A 208 3.53 -2.12 6.78
CA PRO A 208 4.28 -1.46 7.85
C PRO A 208 4.45 -2.38 9.08
N VAL A 209 3.72 -3.50 9.13
CA VAL A 209 3.76 -4.52 10.19
C VAL A 209 4.53 -5.73 9.68
N PHE A 210 5.76 -5.92 10.18
CA PHE A 210 6.63 -7.05 9.79
C PHE A 210 6.55 -8.24 10.75
N THR A 211 6.51 -7.98 12.06
CA THR A 211 6.45 -9.03 13.08
C THR A 211 5.26 -8.85 14.02
N HIS A 212 5.14 -7.68 14.65
CA HIS A 212 4.07 -7.33 15.57
C HIS A 212 3.50 -5.95 15.26
N ARG A 213 2.19 -5.77 15.47
CA ARG A 213 1.54 -4.46 15.33
C ARG A 213 2.06 -3.52 16.41
N THR A 214 2.67 -2.42 15.98
CA THR A 214 3.09 -1.31 16.84
C THR A 214 2.31 -0.06 16.49
N ALA A 215 2.18 0.87 17.43
CA ALA A 215 1.59 2.19 17.15
C ALA A 215 2.35 2.92 16.03
N GLU A 216 3.67 2.70 15.93
CA GLU A 216 4.49 3.25 14.86
C GLU A 216 4.12 2.68 13.48
N ALA A 217 3.89 1.37 13.38
CA ALA A 217 3.44 0.73 12.14
C ALA A 217 2.08 1.26 11.68
N GLU A 218 1.13 1.47 12.61
CA GLU A 218 -0.16 2.08 12.31
C GLU A 218 -0.02 3.51 11.80
N VAL A 219 0.91 4.30 12.39
CA VAL A 219 1.19 5.66 11.95
C VAL A 219 1.84 5.68 10.56
N ARG A 220 2.65 4.68 10.19
CA ARG A 220 3.31 4.59 8.87
C ARG A 220 2.32 4.28 7.74
N GLN A 221 1.22 3.59 8.02
CA GLN A 221 0.20 3.28 7.01
C GLN A 221 -0.33 4.57 6.33
N ASN A 222 -0.13 4.66 5.02
CA ASN A 222 -0.61 5.78 4.20
C ASN A 222 -1.42 5.32 2.98
N VAL A 223 -1.61 4.02 2.80
CA VAL A 223 -2.45 3.43 1.76
C VAL A 223 -3.52 2.53 2.39
N SER A 224 -4.72 2.56 1.82
CA SER A 224 -5.79 1.61 2.11
C SER A 224 -6.55 1.28 0.82
N ALA A 225 -7.52 0.36 0.89
CA ALA A 225 -8.20 -0.15 -0.30
C ALA A 225 -9.73 -0.04 -0.22
N VAL A 226 -10.37 0.12 -1.39
CA VAL A 226 -11.81 -0.05 -1.57
C VAL A 226 -12.08 -1.23 -2.50
N LEU A 227 -13.22 -1.88 -2.30
CA LEU A 227 -13.66 -2.96 -3.18
C LEU A 227 -14.61 -2.42 -4.24
N VAL A 228 -14.33 -2.74 -5.50
CA VAL A 228 -15.13 -2.44 -6.68
C VAL A 228 -15.67 -3.76 -7.24
N GLY A 229 -16.98 -3.80 -7.49
CA GLY A 229 -17.63 -5.04 -7.92
C GLY A 229 -17.50 -6.15 -6.87
N LYS A 230 -17.15 -7.34 -7.32
CA LYS A 230 -17.02 -8.54 -6.49
C LYS A 230 -15.56 -8.84 -6.13
N ASN A 231 -14.61 -8.54 -7.01
CA ASN A 231 -13.24 -9.05 -6.95
C ASN A 231 -12.14 -7.98 -7.01
N ILE A 232 -12.44 -6.73 -7.37
CA ILE A 232 -11.40 -5.76 -7.72
C ILE A 232 -11.12 -4.84 -6.52
N ASN A 233 -9.89 -4.88 -6.01
CA ASN A 233 -9.45 -3.94 -4.98
C ASN A 233 -8.73 -2.76 -5.64
N PHE A 234 -9.07 -1.55 -5.24
CA PHE A 234 -8.38 -0.33 -5.63
C PHE A 234 -7.64 0.24 -4.43
N PHE A 235 -6.37 0.61 -4.62
CA PHE A 235 -5.58 1.27 -3.59
C PHE A 235 -5.68 2.78 -3.70
N LEU A 236 -5.75 3.42 -2.53
CA LEU A 236 -5.86 4.86 -2.37
C LEU A 236 -4.98 5.33 -1.23
N THR A 237 -4.44 6.53 -1.37
CA THR A 237 -3.80 7.22 -0.23
C THR A 237 -4.85 7.58 0.83
N THR A 238 -4.47 7.46 2.11
CA THR A 238 -5.34 7.82 3.26
C THR A 238 -5.13 9.26 3.74
N ARG A 239 -4.00 9.86 3.34
CA ARG A 239 -3.55 11.21 3.67
C ARG A 239 -2.64 11.72 2.55
N ASP A 240 -2.19 12.97 2.65
CA ASP A 240 -1.16 13.49 1.77
C ASP A 240 0.14 12.68 1.95
N VAL A 241 0.82 12.38 0.84
CA VAL A 241 2.09 11.64 0.79
C VAL A 241 3.07 12.44 -0.05
N HIS A 242 4.27 12.68 0.45
CA HIS A 242 5.26 13.48 -0.27
C HIS A 242 6.04 12.65 -1.28
N ALA A 243 6.55 13.31 -2.33
CA ALA A 243 7.48 12.68 -3.26
C ALA A 243 8.68 12.10 -2.50
N GLY A 244 9.03 10.85 -2.78
CA GLY A 244 10.09 10.09 -2.11
C GLY A 244 9.65 9.33 -0.87
N ASP A 245 8.41 9.50 -0.39
CA ASP A 245 7.89 8.68 0.70
C ASP A 245 7.47 7.29 0.21
N GLU A 246 7.70 6.29 1.07
CA GLU A 246 7.30 4.90 0.84
C GLU A 246 5.78 4.74 1.05
N LEU A 247 5.16 3.91 0.22
CA LEU A 247 3.74 3.61 0.26
C LEU A 247 3.51 2.30 1.02
N TRP A 248 2.70 2.38 2.06
CA TRP A 248 2.49 1.33 3.05
C TRP A 248 1.03 0.93 3.13
N PHE A 249 0.77 -0.36 2.94
CA PHE A 249 -0.56 -0.94 3.05
C PHE A 249 -0.58 -2.02 4.14
N ASP A 250 -1.48 -1.87 5.11
CA ASP A 250 -1.70 -2.90 6.13
C ASP A 250 -2.60 -4.02 5.59
N TYR A 251 -2.02 -5.20 5.40
CA TYR A 251 -2.70 -6.40 4.89
C TYR A 251 -3.60 -7.09 5.92
N GLY A 252 -3.65 -6.61 7.16
CA GLY A 252 -4.49 -7.17 8.22
C GLY A 252 -3.74 -8.14 9.15
N PRO A 253 -4.42 -8.63 10.20
CA PRO A 253 -3.80 -9.45 11.25
C PRO A 253 -3.42 -10.86 10.77
N ASP A 254 -4.05 -11.34 9.70
CA ASP A 254 -3.80 -12.68 9.15
C ASP A 254 -2.61 -12.69 8.18
N TYR A 255 -2.09 -11.52 7.82
CA TYR A 255 -0.89 -11.41 6.99
C TYR A 255 0.35 -11.69 7.83
N GLN A 256 1.04 -12.78 7.50
CA GLN A 256 2.36 -13.07 8.02
C GLN A 256 3.37 -12.77 6.92
N HIS A 257 4.20 -11.73 7.13
CA HIS A 257 5.39 -11.58 6.33
C HIS A 257 6.24 -12.82 6.60
N PHE A 258 6.49 -13.66 5.58
CA PHE A 258 7.46 -14.74 5.75
C PHE A 258 8.80 -14.07 6.07
N GLU A 259 9.34 -14.34 7.26
CA GLU A 259 10.63 -13.79 7.62
C GLU A 259 11.65 -14.21 6.55
N PRO A 260 12.47 -13.28 6.04
CA PRO A 260 13.74 -13.66 5.42
C PRO A 260 14.63 -14.21 6.56
N GLY A 261 14.37 -15.45 6.95
CA GLY A 261 14.84 -15.99 8.23
C GLY A 261 14.82 -17.51 8.35
N GLU A 262 14.13 -18.24 7.47
CA GLU A 262 14.66 -19.57 7.10
C GLU A 262 15.90 -19.29 6.28
N THR A 263 17.04 -19.22 6.98
CA THR A 263 18.42 -19.21 6.45
C THR A 263 18.42 -19.49 4.96
N LEU A 264 18.89 -18.53 4.15
CA LEU A 264 19.59 -18.87 2.93
C LEU A 264 20.53 -20.00 3.32
N ARG A 265 20.11 -21.25 3.12
CA ARG A 265 20.99 -22.39 3.33
C ARG A 265 22.16 -22.03 2.45
N PRO A 266 23.40 -21.97 2.98
CA PRO A 266 24.54 -21.97 2.09
C PRO A 266 24.30 -23.22 1.28
N THR A 267 23.89 -23.04 0.02
CA THR A 267 23.88 -24.15 -0.92
C THR A 267 25.32 -24.56 -0.87
N GLN A 268 25.59 -25.74 -0.30
CA GLN A 268 26.92 -26.28 -0.29
C GLN A 268 27.36 -26.21 -1.74
N VAL A 269 28.26 -25.27 -2.03
CA VAL A 269 29.02 -25.28 -3.25
C VAL A 269 29.79 -26.57 -3.10
N LYS A 270 29.22 -27.64 -3.65
CA LYS A 270 29.94 -28.85 -3.93
C LYS A 270 30.94 -28.41 -4.99
N GLU A 271 32.10 -27.93 -4.54
CA GLU A 271 33.26 -27.86 -5.40
C GLU A 271 33.41 -29.25 -6.01
N GLU A 272 33.18 -29.35 -7.31
CA GLU A 272 33.68 -30.49 -8.05
C GLU A 272 35.20 -30.52 -7.83
N PRO A 273 35.77 -31.64 -7.40
CA PRO A 273 37.22 -31.75 -7.37
C PRO A 273 37.72 -31.54 -8.81
N PRO A 274 38.81 -30.78 -9.01
CA PRO A 274 39.36 -30.56 -10.33
C PRO A 274 39.65 -31.92 -10.97
N SER A 275 39.10 -32.11 -12.16
CA SER A 275 39.41 -33.22 -13.05
C SER A 275 40.93 -33.34 -13.16
N SER A 276 41.47 -34.45 -12.64
CA SER A 276 42.86 -34.82 -12.87
C SER A 276 43.06 -34.96 -14.37
N GLU A 277 43.84 -34.05 -14.94
CA GLU A 277 44.46 -34.24 -16.24
C GLU A 277 45.23 -35.56 -16.19
N GLY A 278 44.87 -36.48 -17.07
CA GLY A 278 45.61 -37.72 -17.25
C GLY A 278 46.94 -37.42 -17.94
N GLU A 279 48.02 -37.90 -17.33
CA GLU A 279 49.15 -38.49 -18.03
C GLU A 279 49.09 -40.01 -17.85
#